data_AF-A0A9X5X7Q5-F1
#
_entry.id   AF-A0A9X5X7Q5-F1
#
_cell.length_a   1.000
_cell.length_b   1.000
_cell.length_c   1.000
_cell.angle_alpha   90.00
_cell.angle_beta   90.00
_cell.angle_gamma   90.00
#
_symmetry.space_group_name_H-M   'P 1'
#
loop_
_entity.id
_entity.type
_entity.pdbx_description
1 polymer ?
#
loop_
_entity_poly.entity_id
_entity_poly.type
_entity_poly.pdbx_seq_one_letter_code
_entity_poly.pdbx_strand_id
1 'polypeptide(L)'
;PSGRALRLGPQDATDIVRRGRRSVFADLKESEGRALVRALAARADVLIEGLRPGVAERLGVGPEDCGRDNPGLVYARVTGWGQDGPLAQDPGHDLNYIGLT
;
A
#
# COMPACT_ATOMS: atom_id res chain seq x y z
N PRO A 1 14.46 2.78 4.40
CA PRO A 1 13.38 3.79 4.44
C PRO A 1 12.97 4.08 5.90
N SER A 2 13.59 5.12 6.48
CA SER A 2 13.41 5.58 7.87
C SER A 2 12.39 6.72 8.01
N GLY A 3 11.69 7.10 6.92
CA GLY A 3 10.60 8.06 7.00
C GLY A 3 9.49 7.51 7.89
N ARG A 4 9.14 8.25 8.94
CA ARG A 4 7.89 8.00 9.67
C ARG A 4 6.76 8.08 8.64
N ALA A 5 5.95 7.04 8.54
CA ALA A 5 4.68 7.13 7.84
C ALA A 5 3.94 8.38 8.37
N LEU A 6 3.25 9.10 7.49
CA LEU A 6 2.36 10.18 7.87
C LEU A 6 1.54 9.69 9.08
N ARG A 7 1.78 10.27 10.27
CA ARG A 7 0.95 9.97 11.42
C ARG A 7 -0.41 10.54 11.08
N LEU A 8 -1.30 9.68 10.63
CA LEU A 8 -2.69 10.01 10.48
C LEU A 8 -3.15 10.38 11.89
N GLY A 9 -3.60 11.62 12.06
CA GLY A 9 -4.25 12.04 13.30
C GLY A 9 -5.43 11.12 13.62
N PRO A 10 -6.08 11.29 14.79
CA PRO A 10 -7.36 10.62 15.05
C PRO A 10 -8.27 10.78 13.83
N GLN A 11 -9.09 9.77 13.52
CA GLN A 11 -10.09 9.86 12.45
C GLN A 11 -10.90 11.13 12.71
N ASP A 12 -10.58 12.19 11.97
CA ASP A 12 -11.31 13.43 12.04
C ASP A 12 -12.68 13.14 11.45
N ALA A 13 -13.74 13.41 12.21
CA ALA A 13 -15.11 13.22 11.73
C ALA A 13 -15.39 14.02 10.44
N THR A 14 -14.54 15.00 10.13
CA THR A 14 -14.59 15.83 8.92
C THR A 14 -13.72 15.32 7.76
N ASP A 15 -12.92 14.27 7.94
CA ASP A 15 -12.12 13.67 6.86
C ASP A 15 -13.01 12.93 5.86
N ILE A 16 -13.42 13.66 4.82
CA ILE A 16 -14.34 13.17 3.79
C ILE A 16 -13.75 12.01 2.99
N VAL A 17 -12.42 11.90 2.86
CA VAL A 17 -11.81 10.85 2.03
C VAL A 17 -11.74 9.51 2.77
N ARG A 18 -11.87 9.51 4.10
CA ARG A 18 -11.87 8.31 4.94
C ARG A 18 -13.24 7.91 5.48
N ARG A 19 -14.25 8.75 5.31
CA ARG A 19 -15.63 8.49 5.77
C ARG A 19 -16.12 7.11 5.31
N GLY A 20 -16.70 6.34 6.25
CA GLY A 20 -17.27 5.01 5.98
C GLY A 20 -16.26 3.85 5.99
N ARG A 21 -14.96 4.11 6.26
CA ARG A 21 -13.93 3.07 6.31
C ARG A 21 -13.63 2.65 7.75
N ARG A 22 -13.48 1.34 7.95
CA ARG A 22 -12.86 0.79 9.17
C ARG A 22 -11.34 0.91 9.03
N SER A 23 -10.64 1.17 10.13
CA SER A 23 -9.19 1.32 10.13
C SER A 23 -8.56 0.45 11.21
N VAL A 24 -7.41 -0.11 10.90
CA VAL A 24 -6.55 -0.86 11.82
C VAL A 24 -5.10 -0.47 11.53
N PHE A 25 -4.25 -0.50 12.55
CA PHE A 25 -2.83 -0.23 12.42
C PHE A 25 -2.05 -1.55 12.38
N ALA A 26 -1.09 -1.63 11.45
CA ALA A 26 -0.17 -2.74 11.35
C ALA A 26 1.23 -2.19 11.01
N ASP A 27 2.25 -2.60 11.75
CA ASP A 27 3.65 -2.35 11.37
C ASP A 27 4.14 -3.51 10.50
N LEU A 28 4.32 -3.24 9.20
CA LEU A 28 4.78 -4.25 8.24
C LEU A 28 6.25 -4.64 8.41
N LYS A 29 7.01 -3.99 9.29
CA LYS A 29 8.36 -4.42 9.66
C LYS A 29 8.33 -5.59 10.64
N GLU A 30 7.27 -5.71 11.42
CA GLU A 30 7.08 -6.78 12.38
C GLU A 30 6.38 -7.99 11.73
N SER A 31 6.68 -9.19 12.19
CA SER A 31 6.03 -10.43 11.73
C SER A 31 4.52 -10.39 11.91
N GLU A 32 4.07 -9.89 13.05
CA GLU A 32 2.68 -9.84 13.48
C GLU A 32 1.87 -8.88 12.60
N GLY A 33 2.44 -7.72 12.25
CA GLY A 33 1.79 -6.77 11.35
C GLY A 33 1.64 -7.31 9.94
N ARG A 34 2.66 -8.03 9.42
CA ARG A 34 2.57 -8.74 8.14
C ARG A 34 1.51 -9.84 8.17
N ALA A 35 1.50 -10.65 9.23
CA ALA A 35 0.52 -11.72 9.41
C ALA A 35 -0.92 -11.17 9.47
N LEU A 36 -1.14 -10.05 10.18
CA LEU A 36 -2.44 -9.37 10.23
C LEU A 36 -2.90 -8.93 8.84
N VAL A 37 -2.04 -8.29 8.05
CA VAL A 37 -2.39 -7.85 6.70
C VAL A 37 -2.66 -9.03 5.78
N ARG A 38 -1.85 -10.09 5.82
CA ARG A 38 -2.10 -11.32 5.04
C ARG A 38 -3.42 -11.98 5.41
N ALA A 39 -3.75 -12.05 6.71
CA ALA A 39 -5.03 -12.59 7.17
C ALA A 39 -6.25 -11.76 6.71
N LEU A 40 -6.11 -10.44 6.59
CA LEU A 40 -7.14 -9.59 6.01
C LEU A 40 -7.24 -9.80 4.49
N ALA A 41 -6.12 -9.84 3.79
CA ALA A 41 -6.05 -10.07 2.34
C ALA A 41 -6.62 -11.44 1.93
N ALA A 42 -6.42 -12.46 2.78
CA ALA A 42 -6.94 -13.81 2.57
C ALA A 42 -8.48 -13.87 2.50
N ARG A 43 -9.17 -12.83 2.95
CA ARG A 43 -10.64 -12.72 3.02
C ARG A 43 -11.18 -11.55 2.19
N ALA A 44 -10.30 -10.82 1.51
CA ALA A 44 -10.66 -9.64 0.73
C ALA A 44 -10.84 -10.02 -0.74
N ASP A 45 -11.74 -9.31 -1.42
CA ASP A 45 -11.85 -9.40 -2.88
C ASP A 45 -10.75 -8.57 -3.57
N VAL A 46 -10.37 -7.45 -2.95
CA VAL A 46 -9.40 -6.50 -3.50
C VAL A 46 -8.44 -6.01 -2.42
N LEU A 47 -7.14 -5.95 -2.76
CA LEU A 47 -6.12 -5.22 -2.01
C LEU A 47 -5.55 -4.11 -2.88
N ILE A 48 -5.54 -2.88 -2.37
CA ILE A 48 -4.98 -1.71 -3.05
C ILE A 48 -3.80 -1.18 -2.23
N GLU A 49 -2.64 -1.03 -2.87
CA GLU A 49 -1.46 -0.45 -2.24
C GLU A 49 -0.79 0.61 -3.13
N GLY A 50 -0.12 1.56 -2.48
CA GLY A 50 0.56 2.69 -3.13
C GLY A 50 2.04 2.80 -2.75
N LEU A 51 2.68 1.67 -2.48
CA LEU A 51 4.11 1.58 -2.19
C LEU A 51 4.90 1.66 -3.51
N ARG A 52 6.17 2.07 -3.43
CA ARG A 52 7.06 1.99 -4.60
C ARG A 52 7.24 0.53 -5.05
N PRO A 53 7.54 0.29 -6.34
CA PRO A 53 7.74 -1.06 -6.85
C PRO A 53 8.77 -1.85 -6.03
N GLY A 54 8.47 -3.11 -5.73
CA GLY A 54 9.31 -4.02 -4.95
C GLY A 54 9.23 -3.86 -3.43
N VAL A 55 8.58 -2.82 -2.90
CA VAL A 55 8.48 -2.62 -1.45
C VAL A 55 7.53 -3.63 -0.81
N ALA A 56 6.37 -3.91 -1.42
CA ALA A 56 5.39 -4.85 -0.89
C ALA A 56 5.96 -6.28 -0.80
N GLU A 57 6.70 -6.70 -1.83
CA GLU A 57 7.39 -8.00 -1.91
C GLU A 57 8.45 -8.10 -0.81
N ARG A 58 9.29 -7.07 -0.64
CA ARG A 58 10.29 -7.05 0.43
C ARG A 58 9.65 -7.11 1.83
N LEU A 59 8.43 -6.59 1.98
CA LEU A 59 7.66 -6.66 3.21
C LEU A 59 6.83 -7.95 3.34
N GLY A 60 6.90 -8.89 2.39
CA GLY A 60 6.18 -10.17 2.44
C GLY A 60 4.66 -10.05 2.33
N VAL A 61 4.18 -8.95 1.74
CA VAL A 61 2.76 -8.68 1.47
C VAL A 61 2.54 -8.37 -0.01
N GLY A 62 3.43 -8.91 -0.86
CA GLY A 62 3.35 -8.75 -2.31
C GLY A 62 2.23 -9.58 -2.94
N PRO A 63 1.99 -9.40 -4.25
CA PRO A 63 0.93 -10.09 -4.99
C PRO A 63 1.10 -11.61 -4.93
N GLU A 64 2.33 -12.14 -5.02
CA GLU A 64 2.57 -13.58 -4.89
C GLU A 64 2.28 -14.09 -3.48
N ASP A 65 2.69 -13.37 -2.43
CA ASP A 65 2.47 -13.76 -1.04
C ASP A 65 0.99 -13.78 -0.67
N CYS A 66 0.25 -12.76 -1.10
CA CYS A 66 -1.18 -12.64 -0.86
C CYS A 66 -1.99 -13.56 -1.78
N GLY A 67 -1.58 -13.71 -3.04
CA GLY A 67 -2.23 -14.59 -4.01
C GLY A 67 -2.11 -16.08 -3.65
N ARG A 68 -1.03 -16.47 -2.97
CA ARG A 68 -0.90 -17.82 -2.39
C ARG A 68 -1.93 -18.09 -1.30
N ASP A 69 -2.26 -17.10 -0.48
CA ASP A 69 -3.28 -17.23 0.58
C ASP A 69 -4.71 -17.11 0.02
N ASN A 70 -4.89 -16.33 -1.04
CA ASN A 70 -6.17 -16.11 -1.68
C ASN A 70 -6.01 -15.99 -3.22
N PRO A 71 -6.18 -17.10 -3.95
CA PRO A 71 -6.08 -17.12 -5.42
C PRO A 71 -7.15 -16.28 -6.13
N GLY A 72 -8.23 -15.90 -5.44
CA GLY A 72 -9.29 -15.04 -5.98
C GLY A 72 -9.04 -13.54 -5.77
N LEU A 73 -7.95 -13.16 -5.08
CA LEU A 73 -7.65 -11.77 -4.76
C LEU A 73 -7.27 -10.97 -6.02
N VAL A 74 -7.93 -9.83 -6.21
CA VAL A 74 -7.45 -8.80 -7.15
C VAL A 74 -6.46 -7.89 -6.42
N TYR A 75 -5.21 -7.88 -6.87
CA TYR A 75 -4.14 -7.07 -6.28
C TYR A 75 -3.87 -5.84 -7.15
N ALA A 76 -4.21 -4.65 -6.67
CA ALA A 76 -4.06 -3.39 -7.38
C ALA A 76 -2.90 -2.56 -6.82
N ARG A 77 -2.03 -2.10 -7.73
CA ARG A 77 -0.84 -1.32 -7.42
C ARG A 77 -0.94 0.08 -7.99
N VAL A 78 -0.78 1.09 -7.14
CA VAL A 78 -0.86 2.50 -7.52
C VAL A 78 0.51 3.15 -7.32
N THR A 79 1.31 3.18 -8.38
CA THR A 79 2.63 3.83 -8.37
C THR A 79 2.63 5.09 -9.20
N GLY A 80 3.56 6.00 -8.91
CA GLY A 80 3.60 7.30 -9.59
C GLY A 80 4.03 7.23 -11.05
N TRP A 81 5.00 6.37 -11.36
CA TRP A 81 5.60 6.26 -12.69
C TRP A 81 5.51 4.86 -13.32
N GLY A 82 4.58 4.03 -12.83
CA GLY A 82 4.45 2.62 -13.26
C GLY A 82 5.30 1.66 -12.41
N GLN A 83 5.20 0.37 -12.73
CA GLN A 83 6.01 -0.68 -12.08
C GLN A 83 7.40 -0.78 -12.70
N ASP A 84 7.52 -0.39 -13.97
CA ASP A 84 8.70 -0.52 -14.81
C ASP A 84 9.06 0.82 -15.46
N GLY A 85 10.28 0.92 -15.99
CA GLY A 85 10.78 2.10 -16.68
C GLY A 85 11.72 2.97 -15.83
N PRO A 86 12.31 4.02 -16.44
CA PRO A 86 13.42 4.76 -15.85
C PRO A 86 13.04 5.53 -14.58
N LEU A 87 11.77 5.93 -14.44
CA LEU A 87 11.26 6.69 -13.30
C LEU A 87 10.54 5.81 -12.26
N ALA A 88 10.48 4.47 -12.45
CA ALA A 88 9.68 3.58 -11.61
C ALA A 88 10.05 3.63 -10.12
N GLN A 89 11.31 3.93 -9.81
CA GLN A 89 11.80 4.05 -8.44
C GLN A 89 11.74 5.48 -7.88
N ASP A 90 11.38 6.46 -8.70
CA ASP A 90 11.35 7.87 -8.33
C ASP A 90 10.08 8.23 -7.55
N PRO A 91 10.13 9.24 -6.67
CA PRO A 91 8.94 9.77 -6.03
C PRO A 91 7.93 10.31 -7.07
N GLY A 92 6.69 9.87 -6.93
CA GLY A 92 5.56 10.38 -7.71
C GLY A 92 4.65 11.23 -6.84
N HIS A 93 4.99 12.51 -6.67
CA HIS A 93 4.08 13.48 -6.08
C HIS A 93 3.52 14.40 -7.16
N ASP A 94 2.41 15.06 -6.87
CA ASP A 94 1.73 15.99 -7.78
C ASP A 94 2.68 16.98 -8.47
N LEU A 95 3.55 17.62 -7.69
CA LEU A 95 4.57 18.54 -8.21
C LEU A 95 5.58 17.88 -9.16
N ASN A 96 5.90 16.59 -8.96
CA ASN A 96 6.79 15.86 -9.86
C ASN A 96 6.12 15.61 -11.20
N TYR A 97 4.81 15.30 -11.21
CA TYR A 97 4.07 15.11 -12.46
C TYR A 97 3.98 16.41 -13.25
N ILE A 98 3.58 17.50 -12.59
CA ILE A 98 3.43 18.81 -13.22
C ILE A 98 4.78 19.34 -13.74
N GLY A 99 5.89 19.07 -13.02
CA GLY A 99 7.21 19.56 -13.43
C GLY A 99 7.82 18.86 -14.64
N LEU A 100 7.24 17.76 -15.12
CA LEU A 100 7.75 16.96 -16.23
C LEU A 100 6.94 17.09 -17.54
N THR A 101 5.78 17.78 -17.49
CA THR A 101 4.90 18.05 -18.63
C THR A 101 4.73 19.54 -18.85
#